data_AF-A0A352CA52-F1
#
_entry.id   AF-A0A352CA52-F1
#
_cell.length_a   1.000
_cell.length_b   1.000
_cell.length_c   1.000
_cell.angle_alpha   90.00
_cell.angle_beta   90.00
_cell.angle_gamma   90.00
#
_symmetry.space_group_name_H-M   'P 1'
#
loop_
_entity.id
_entity.type
_entity.pdbx_description
1 polymer ?
#
loop_
_entity_poly.entity_id
_entity_poly.type
_entity_poly.pdbx_seq_one_letter_code
_entity_poly.pdbx_strand_id
1 'polypeptide(L)'
;LGGTLTNWATISKSIQRFKDLTALTTTHGPTGYTKKELLDLDREREKLNRSLGGIANMGGRPNLLFVIDINKEAIAVQEARKLGIPVIAIVDSNCDPDEVDFPIPGNDDATRAIELYCDLIASAALDGLAESSYGMGVDVGASSNPVEYALEPAPAGADAH
;
A
#
# COMPACT_ATOMS: atom_id res chain seq x y z
N LEU A 1 14.21 -0.89 -2.97
CA LEU A 1 14.90 0.22 -2.26
C LEU A 1 15.04 -0.20 -0.81
N GLY A 2 16.24 -0.14 -0.22
CA GLY A 2 16.42 -0.39 1.22
C GLY A 2 16.38 0.91 2.01
N GLY A 3 15.91 0.85 3.25
CA GLY A 3 15.81 1.94 4.20
C GLY A 3 14.47 2.67 4.23
N THR A 4 13.42 2.12 3.60
CA THR A 4 12.14 2.83 3.44
C THR A 4 11.44 3.05 4.78
N LEU A 5 11.40 2.03 5.63
CA LEU A 5 10.74 2.09 6.93
C LEU A 5 11.70 2.63 8.00
N THR A 6 12.93 2.13 7.99
CA THR A 6 13.96 2.48 8.98
C THR A 6 14.41 3.94 8.88
N ASN A 7 14.58 4.47 7.67
CA ASN A 7 14.97 5.87 7.40
C ASN A 7 13.79 6.76 6.95
N TRP A 8 12.63 6.60 7.61
CA TRP A 8 11.40 7.33 7.28
C TRP A 8 11.56 8.86 7.21
N ALA A 9 12.39 9.46 8.08
CA ALA A 9 12.59 10.91 8.10
C ALA A 9 13.20 11.44 6.78
N THR A 10 14.07 10.66 6.14
CA THR A 10 14.66 11.03 4.84
C THR A 10 13.66 10.78 3.71
N ILE A 11 12.97 9.64 3.73
CA ILE A 11 11.94 9.29 2.74
C ILE A 11 10.80 10.30 2.74
N SER A 12 10.37 10.76 3.92
CA SER A 12 9.33 11.79 4.06
C SER A 12 9.71 13.10 3.36
N LYS A 13 11.00 13.50 3.42
CA LYS A 13 11.49 14.68 2.68
C LYS A 13 11.44 14.46 1.17
N SER A 14 11.79 13.27 0.69
CA SER A 14 11.69 12.92 -0.72
C SER A 14 10.22 12.85 -1.20
N ILE A 15 9.29 12.38 -0.36
CA ILE A 15 7.85 12.42 -0.63
C ILE A 15 7.36 13.87 -0.72
N GLN A 16 7.80 14.74 0.19
CA GLN A 16 7.45 16.16 0.15
C GLN A 16 7.94 16.80 -1.15
N ARG A 17 9.19 16.55 -1.54
CA ARG A 17 9.75 17.01 -2.82
C ARG A 17 8.92 16.51 -4.00
N PHE A 18 8.48 15.26 -3.99
CA PHE A 18 7.61 14.70 -5.02
C PHE A 18 6.25 15.42 -5.10
N LYS A 19 5.64 15.74 -3.95
CA LYS A 19 4.40 16.53 -3.89
C LYS A 19 4.60 17.94 -4.43
N ASP A 20 5.70 18.60 -4.05
CA ASP A 20 6.03 19.95 -4.51
C ASP A 20 6.20 19.97 -6.05
N LEU A 21 6.95 19.01 -6.61
CA LEU A 21 7.12 18.87 -8.06
C LEU A 21 5.79 18.59 -8.78
N THR A 22 4.93 17.76 -8.20
CA THR A 22 3.61 17.45 -8.78
C THR A 22 2.70 18.68 -8.75
N ALA A 23 2.72 19.45 -7.67
CA ALA A 23 1.96 20.69 -7.54
C ALA A 23 2.44 21.76 -8.53
N LEU A 24 3.76 21.88 -8.73
CA LEU A 24 4.36 22.77 -9.71
C LEU A 24 3.90 22.45 -11.13
N THR A 25 3.88 21.18 -11.54
CA THR A 25 3.42 20.79 -12.89
C THR A 25 1.91 20.99 -13.09
N THR A 26 1.11 20.92 -12.02
CA THR A 26 -0.37 20.93 -12.10
C THR A 26 -0.98 22.33 -11.97
N THR A 27 -0.47 23.15 -11.06
CA THR A 27 -1.15 24.40 -10.63
C THR A 27 -0.58 25.65 -11.30
N HIS A 28 0.69 25.63 -11.67
CA HIS A 28 1.37 26.76 -12.27
C HIS A 28 2.03 26.29 -13.56
N GLY A 29 1.46 26.70 -14.71
CA GLY A 29 2.24 26.70 -15.93
C GLY A 29 3.60 27.35 -15.64
N PRO A 30 4.73 26.74 -16.05
CA PRO A 30 6.04 27.08 -15.53
C PRO A 30 6.49 28.48 -15.95
N THR A 31 6.07 29.49 -15.19
CA THR A 31 6.49 30.87 -15.39
C THR A 31 7.88 31.04 -14.79
N GLY A 32 8.90 31.19 -15.65
CA GLY A 32 10.28 31.44 -15.24
C GLY A 32 11.26 30.29 -15.48
N TYR A 33 10.79 29.12 -15.93
CA TYR A 33 11.67 28.00 -16.31
C TYR A 33 11.87 27.91 -17.82
N THR A 34 13.06 27.55 -18.24
CA THR A 34 13.36 27.19 -19.62
C THR A 34 12.77 25.82 -19.97
N LYS A 35 12.55 25.54 -21.26
CA LYS A 35 12.07 24.23 -21.74
C LYS A 35 12.97 23.06 -21.27
N LYS A 36 14.27 23.31 -21.13
CA LYS A 36 15.24 22.30 -20.67
C LYS A 36 15.06 21.98 -19.19
N GLU A 37 14.96 23.02 -18.35
CA GLU A 37 14.74 22.85 -16.91
C GLU A 37 13.41 22.14 -16.62
N LEU A 38 12.39 22.40 -17.44
CA LEU A 38 11.10 21.71 -17.31
C LEU A 38 11.19 20.23 -17.62
N LEU A 39 11.95 19.86 -18.65
CA LEU A 39 12.19 18.46 -18.97
C LEU A 39 12.95 17.76 -17.83
N ASP A 40 13.91 18.44 -17.21
CA ASP A 40 14.68 17.88 -16.10
C ASP A 40 13.82 17.72 -14.83
N LEU A 41 12.95 18.70 -14.52
CA LEU A 41 11.99 18.61 -13.41
C LEU A 41 10.97 17.49 -13.61
N ASP A 42 10.47 17.31 -14.84
CA ASP A 42 9.51 16.24 -15.12
C ASP A 42 10.15 14.85 -15.01
N ARG A 43 11.40 14.70 -15.48
CA ARG A 43 12.18 13.47 -15.27
C ARG A 43 12.43 13.18 -13.78
N GLU A 44 12.72 14.20 -12.98
CA GLU A 44 12.85 14.07 -11.52
C GLU A 44 11.53 13.58 -10.90
N ARG A 45 10.41 14.20 -11.28
CA ARG A 45 9.06 13.82 -10.85
C ARG A 45 8.74 12.37 -11.21
N GLU A 46 8.98 11.94 -12.45
CA GLU A 46 8.72 10.57 -12.89
C GLU A 46 9.56 9.53 -12.13
N LYS A 47 10.84 9.84 -11.88
CA LYS A 47 11.74 8.97 -11.10
C LYS A 47 11.25 8.82 -9.67
N LEU A 48 10.81 9.91 -9.05
CA LEU A 48 10.24 9.90 -7.71
C LEU A 48 8.88 9.16 -7.69
N ASN A 49 8.02 9.38 -8.68
CA ASN A 49 6.72 8.71 -8.78
C ASN A 49 6.87 7.19 -8.85
N ARG A 50 7.82 6.70 -9.66
CA ARG A 50 8.10 5.25 -9.78
C ARG A 50 8.54 4.62 -8.48
N SER A 51 9.26 5.37 -7.64
CA SER A 51 9.88 4.85 -6.42
C SER A 51 9.03 5.06 -5.16
N LEU A 52 8.28 6.18 -5.10
CA LEU A 52 7.59 6.66 -3.90
C LEU A 52 6.10 6.87 -4.09
N GLY A 53 5.56 6.72 -5.30
CA GLY A 53 4.16 7.00 -5.61
C GLY A 53 3.18 6.23 -4.72
N GLY A 54 3.46 4.93 -4.49
CA GLY A 54 2.64 4.08 -3.63
C GLY A 54 2.59 4.51 -2.16
N ILE A 55 3.61 5.22 -1.67
CA ILE A 55 3.69 5.66 -0.27
C ILE A 55 3.49 7.18 -0.11
N ALA A 56 3.23 7.92 -1.20
CA ALA A 56 3.15 9.37 -1.16
C ALA A 56 1.99 9.90 -0.29
N ASN A 57 0.92 9.12 -0.18
CA ASN A 57 -0.27 9.45 0.62
C ASN A 57 -0.19 8.95 2.07
N MET A 58 0.90 8.27 2.46
CA MET A 58 1.07 7.82 3.84
C MET A 58 1.35 9.00 4.76
N GLY A 59 0.62 9.10 5.86
CA GLY A 59 0.81 10.12 6.90
C GLY A 59 1.95 9.83 7.88
N GLY A 60 2.57 8.65 7.78
CA GLY A 60 3.59 8.18 8.69
C GLY A 60 4.01 6.74 8.39
N ARG A 61 4.77 6.15 9.31
CA ARG A 61 5.12 4.72 9.24
C ARG A 61 3.87 3.86 9.42
N PRO A 62 3.78 2.71 8.73
CA PRO A 62 2.66 1.80 8.88
C PRO A 62 2.67 1.13 10.27
N ASN A 63 1.48 0.76 10.75
CA ASN A 63 1.30 -0.01 11.99
C ASN A 63 1.25 -1.53 11.76
N LEU A 64 1.08 -1.96 10.50
CA LEU A 64 1.01 -3.35 10.07
C LEU A 64 1.58 -3.42 8.65
N LEU A 65 2.32 -4.47 8.33
CA LEU A 65 2.83 -4.74 6.99
C LEU A 65 2.15 -5.99 6.45
N PHE A 66 1.64 -5.93 5.21
CA PHE A 66 1.24 -7.11 4.46
C PHE A 66 2.25 -7.36 3.34
N VAL A 67 2.78 -8.58 3.25
CA VAL A 67 3.83 -8.96 2.29
C VAL A 67 3.42 -10.20 1.51
N ILE A 68 3.72 -10.17 0.21
CA ILE A 68 3.64 -11.33 -0.67
C ILE A 68 5.07 -11.68 -1.05
N ASP A 69 5.42 -12.96 -0.95
CA ASP A 69 6.77 -13.49 -1.19
C ASP A 69 7.83 -12.88 -0.26
N ILE A 70 8.06 -13.56 0.86
CA ILE A 70 9.02 -13.15 1.90
C ILE A 70 10.45 -13.16 1.37
N ASN A 71 10.79 -14.12 0.50
CA ASN A 71 12.13 -14.27 -0.04
C ASN A 71 12.51 -13.08 -0.94
N LYS A 72 11.59 -12.62 -1.80
CA LYS A 72 11.81 -11.44 -2.64
C LYS A 72 11.81 -10.15 -1.81
N GLU A 73 10.97 -10.06 -0.78
CA GLU A 73 10.80 -8.85 0.04
C GLU A 73 11.49 -8.91 1.41
N ALA A 74 12.54 -9.73 1.56
CA ALA A 74 13.22 -9.97 2.83
C ALA A 74 13.72 -8.69 3.51
N ILE A 75 14.12 -7.68 2.73
CA ILE A 75 14.55 -6.37 3.26
C ILE A 75 13.40 -5.67 3.98
N ALA A 76 12.18 -5.70 3.42
CA ALA A 76 11.01 -5.06 4.02
C ALA A 76 10.62 -5.76 5.33
N VAL A 77 10.64 -7.10 5.36
CA VAL A 77 10.38 -7.91 6.56
C VAL A 77 11.40 -7.63 7.66
N GLN A 78 12.70 -7.59 7.32
CA GLN A 78 13.77 -7.27 8.27
C GLN A 78 13.64 -5.85 8.84
N GLU A 79 13.29 -4.87 8.00
CA GLU A 79 13.06 -3.50 8.45
C GLU A 79 11.84 -3.38 9.37
N ALA A 80 10.74 -4.05 9.03
CA ALA A 80 9.53 -4.09 9.85
C ALA A 80 9.82 -4.73 11.22
N ARG A 81 10.51 -5.88 11.23
CA ARG A 81 10.92 -6.58 12.46
C ARG A 81 11.80 -5.71 13.35
N LYS A 82 12.75 -4.98 12.77
CA LYS A 82 13.63 -4.05 13.52
C LYS A 82 12.85 -2.90 14.17
N LEU A 83 11.74 -2.49 13.57
CA LEU A 83 10.88 -1.42 14.07
C LEU A 83 9.74 -1.95 14.98
N GLY A 84 9.59 -3.27 15.10
CA GLY A 84 8.48 -3.89 15.83
C GLY A 84 7.13 -3.71 15.14
N ILE A 85 7.12 -3.55 13.81
CA ILE A 85 5.90 -3.51 13.01
C ILE A 85 5.48 -4.95 12.74
N PRO A 86 4.28 -5.39 13.14
CA PRO A 86 3.80 -6.73 12.86
C PRO A 86 3.67 -6.99 11.36
N VAL A 87 4.08 -8.18 10.93
CA VAL A 87 4.06 -8.61 9.53
C VAL A 87 3.07 -9.75 9.34
N ILE A 88 2.14 -9.56 8.40
CA ILE A 88 1.31 -10.61 7.83
C ILE A 88 1.91 -10.95 6.47
N ALA A 89 2.17 -12.22 6.18
CA ALA A 89 2.70 -12.59 4.89
C ALA A 89 2.21 -13.94 4.40
N ILE A 90 2.25 -14.08 3.08
CA ILE A 90 1.98 -15.33 2.41
C ILE A 90 3.26 -16.15 2.37
N VAL A 91 3.17 -17.38 2.89
CA VAL A 91 4.29 -18.31 2.99
C VAL A 91 4.03 -19.45 2.01
N ASP A 92 4.90 -19.58 1.01
CA ASP A 92 4.98 -20.77 0.16
C ASP A 92 6.05 -21.75 0.69
N SER A 93 6.15 -22.92 0.06
CA SER A 93 7.07 -24.02 0.33
C SER A 93 8.55 -23.64 0.50
N ASN A 94 8.98 -22.49 -0.02
CA ASN A 94 10.37 -22.02 -0.01
C ASN A 94 10.65 -20.93 1.04
N CYS A 95 9.66 -20.53 1.84
CA CYS A 95 9.78 -19.45 2.82
C CYS A 95 9.81 -19.99 4.26
N ASP A 96 10.56 -19.33 5.15
CA ASP A 96 10.58 -19.64 6.58
C ASP A 96 9.45 -18.86 7.30
N PRO A 97 8.44 -19.55 7.88
CA PRO A 97 7.33 -18.89 8.57
C PRO A 97 7.75 -18.19 9.87
N ASP A 98 8.92 -18.49 10.44
CA ASP A 98 9.38 -17.90 11.70
C ASP A 98 9.80 -16.42 11.55
N GLU A 99 9.92 -15.93 10.32
CA GLU A 99 10.23 -14.53 10.03
C GLU A 99 9.00 -13.61 10.10
N VAL A 100 7.80 -14.17 10.25
CA VAL A 100 6.51 -13.48 10.09
C VAL A 100 5.62 -13.72 11.32
N ASP A 101 4.92 -12.68 11.78
CA ASP A 101 4.05 -12.78 12.96
C ASP A 101 2.75 -13.54 12.66
N PHE A 102 2.20 -13.33 11.46
CA PHE A 102 0.97 -13.97 11.00
C PHE A 102 1.17 -14.61 9.61
N PRO A 103 1.74 -15.82 9.56
CA PRO A 103 1.95 -16.53 8.29
C PRO A 103 0.64 -17.10 7.73
N ILE A 104 0.38 -16.86 6.45
CA ILE A 104 -0.74 -17.44 5.70
C ILE A 104 -0.15 -18.42 4.68
N PRO A 105 -0.35 -19.74 4.82
CA PRO A 105 0.14 -20.70 3.84
C PRO A 105 -0.61 -20.53 2.52
N GLY A 106 0.11 -20.37 1.42
CA GLY A 106 -0.50 -20.15 0.11
C GLY A 106 0.51 -20.01 -1.02
N ASN A 107 0.02 -20.14 -2.25
CA ASN A 107 0.84 -19.94 -3.44
C ASN A 107 1.04 -18.44 -3.72
N ASP A 108 2.27 -17.96 -3.77
CA ASP A 108 2.65 -16.57 -4.01
C ASP A 108 3.13 -16.29 -5.45
N ASP A 109 3.30 -17.30 -6.30
CA ASP A 109 3.76 -17.14 -7.69
C ASP A 109 2.62 -16.87 -8.69
N ALA A 110 1.38 -17.25 -8.37
CA ALA A 110 0.26 -17.12 -9.28
C ALA A 110 -0.43 -15.75 -9.18
N THR A 111 -0.51 -15.02 -10.31
CA THR A 111 -1.19 -13.71 -10.38
C THR A 111 -2.61 -13.74 -9.83
N ARG A 112 -3.41 -14.77 -10.18
CA ARG A 112 -4.77 -14.95 -9.66
C ARG A 112 -4.83 -15.13 -8.14
N ALA A 113 -3.82 -15.77 -7.56
CA ALA A 113 -3.74 -15.94 -6.11
C ALA A 113 -3.37 -14.60 -5.46
N ILE A 114 -2.34 -13.91 -5.98
CA ILE A 114 -1.92 -12.57 -5.54
C ILE A 114 -3.09 -11.59 -5.52
N GLU A 115 -3.86 -11.52 -6.62
CA GLU A 115 -5.06 -10.69 -6.74
C GLU A 115 -6.08 -11.04 -5.65
N LEU A 116 -6.42 -12.32 -5.50
CA LEU A 116 -7.34 -12.79 -4.45
C LEU A 116 -6.90 -12.35 -3.05
N TYR A 117 -5.62 -12.51 -2.70
CA TYR A 117 -5.15 -12.12 -1.37
C TYR A 117 -5.19 -10.62 -1.15
N CYS A 118 -4.82 -9.83 -2.17
CA CYS A 118 -4.89 -8.38 -2.12
C CYS A 118 -6.34 -7.91 -1.93
N ASP A 119 -7.28 -8.49 -2.66
CA ASP A 119 -8.71 -8.16 -2.59
C ASP A 119 -9.30 -8.51 -1.23
N LEU A 120 -8.97 -9.69 -0.68
CA LEU A 120 -9.41 -10.12 0.64
C LEU A 120 -8.90 -9.19 1.75
N ILE A 121 -7.62 -8.81 1.68
CA ILE A 121 -7.02 -7.93 2.70
C ILE A 121 -7.52 -6.49 2.55
N ALA A 122 -7.71 -6.01 1.33
CA ALA A 122 -8.33 -4.72 1.09
C ALA A 122 -9.76 -4.68 1.67
N SER A 123 -10.56 -5.73 1.43
CA SER A 123 -11.91 -5.86 1.97
C SER A 123 -11.90 -5.88 3.50
N ALA A 124 -11.04 -6.71 4.11
CA ALA A 124 -10.91 -6.78 5.57
C ALA A 124 -10.48 -5.43 6.20
N ALA A 125 -9.59 -4.69 5.53
CA ALA A 125 -9.17 -3.36 5.99
C ALA A 125 -10.31 -2.33 5.91
N LEU A 126 -11.13 -2.38 4.86
CA LEU A 126 -12.30 -1.52 4.71
C LEU A 126 -13.38 -1.85 5.74
N ASP A 127 -13.66 -3.14 5.96
CA ASP A 127 -14.62 -3.60 6.97
C ASP A 127 -14.20 -3.16 8.37
N GLY A 128 -12.93 -3.35 8.73
CA GLY A 128 -12.39 -2.89 10.01
C GLY A 128 -12.45 -1.37 10.18
N LEU A 129 -12.26 -0.60 9.09
CA LEU A 129 -12.41 0.85 9.12
C LEU A 129 -13.87 1.26 9.34
N ALA A 130 -14.82 0.60 8.69
CA ALA A 130 -16.25 0.84 8.86
C ALA A 130 -16.72 0.53 10.29
N GLU A 131 -16.32 -0.61 10.84
CA GLU A 131 -16.62 -0.99 12.22
C GLU A 131 -16.01 -0.01 13.24
N SER A 132 -14.76 0.39 13.05
CA SER A 132 -14.10 1.36 13.94
C SER A 132 -14.76 2.74 13.92
N SER A 133 -15.26 3.16 12.76
CA SER A 133 -15.97 4.43 12.59
C SER A 133 -17.34 4.40 13.27
N TYR A 134 -18.03 3.27 13.19
CA TYR A 134 -19.29 3.02 13.91
C TYR A 134 -19.07 2.99 15.43
N GLY A 135 -18.00 2.32 15.90
CA GLY A 135 -17.61 2.28 17.31
C GLY A 135 -17.18 3.63 17.89
N MET A 136 -16.71 4.56 17.05
CA MET A 136 -16.37 5.94 17.43
C MET A 136 -17.57 6.91 17.42
N GLY A 137 -18.80 6.41 17.22
CA GLY A 137 -20.02 7.21 17.36
C GLY A 137 -20.31 8.14 16.18
N VAL A 138 -19.76 7.86 14.99
CA VAL A 138 -20.23 8.49 13.75
C VAL A 138 -21.57 7.86 13.39
N ASP A 139 -22.66 8.53 13.73
CA ASP A 139 -24.01 8.14 13.32
C ASP A 139 -24.18 8.35 11.80
N VAL A 140 -23.85 7.30 11.03
CA VAL A 140 -24.00 7.26 9.56
C VAL A 140 -25.48 7.41 9.14
N GLY A 141 -26.43 7.26 10.07
CA GLY A 141 -27.87 7.43 9.85
C GLY A 141 -28.30 8.84 9.45
N ALA A 142 -27.43 9.85 9.56
CA ALA A 142 -27.70 11.22 9.12
C ALA A 142 -27.05 11.60 7.76
N SER A 143 -26.39 10.66 7.07
CA SER A 143 -25.77 10.94 5.76
C SER A 143 -26.75 10.67 4.61
N SER A 144 -26.92 11.65 3.72
CA SER A 144 -27.93 11.64 2.65
C SER A 144 -27.56 10.80 1.41
N ASN A 145 -26.51 9.97 1.50
CA ASN A 145 -26.11 9.03 0.44
C ASN A 145 -25.38 7.83 1.08
N PRO A 146 -26.10 6.76 1.45
CA PRO A 146 -25.46 5.51 1.78
C PRO A 146 -24.84 4.93 0.51
N VAL A 147 -23.53 4.71 0.52
CA VAL A 147 -22.86 3.90 -0.51
C VAL A 147 -23.18 2.45 -0.16
N GLU A 148 -24.17 1.90 -0.83
CA GLU A 148 -24.52 0.48 -0.74
C GLU A 148 -23.39 -0.33 -1.38
N TYR A 149 -22.47 -0.84 -0.57
CA TYR A 149 -21.51 -1.85 -1.00
C TYR A 149 -22.28 -3.16 -1.16
N ALA A 150 -22.75 -3.41 -2.39
CA ALA A 150 -23.32 -4.69 -2.76
C ALA A 150 -22.26 -5.78 -2.56
N LEU A 151 -22.48 -6.65 -1.58
CA LEU A 151 -21.77 -7.92 -1.46
C LEU A 151 -22.03 -8.69 -2.75
N GLU A 152 -21.03 -8.79 -3.62
CA GLU A 152 -21.13 -9.69 -4.77
C GLU A 152 -21.29 -11.12 -4.24
N PRO A 153 -22.29 -11.89 -4.73
CA PRO A 153 -22.50 -13.24 -4.26
C PRO A 153 -21.29 -14.11 -4.64
N ALA A 154 -20.81 -14.89 -3.66
CA ALA A 154 -19.73 -15.85 -3.82
C ALA A 154 -19.92 -16.72 -5.07
N PRO A 155 -18.84 -17.07 -5.81
CA PRO A 155 -18.96 -17.86 -7.02
C PRO A 155 -19.58 -19.23 -6.69
N ALA A 156 -20.70 -19.52 -7.35
CA ALA A 156 -21.41 -20.80 -7.25
C ALA A 156 -20.48 -21.96 -7.60
N GLY A 157 -20.60 -23.04 -6.83
CA GLY A 157 -19.72 -24.20 -6.85
C GLY A 157 -19.45 -24.77 -8.25
N ALA A 158 -18.22 -25.22 -8.44
CA ALA A 158 -17.83 -26.08 -9.53
C ALA A 158 -18.51 -27.45 -9.34
N ASP A 159 -19.53 -27.71 -10.16
CA ASP A 159 -20.12 -29.04 -10.29
C ASP A 159 -19.08 -30.00 -10.86
N ALA A 160 -18.89 -31.09 -10.13
CA ALA A 160 -18.14 -32.26 -10.54
C ALA A 160 -18.80 -32.95 -11.75
N HIS A 161 -18.02 -33.20 -12.81
CA HIS A 161 -18.14 -34.37 -13.69
C HIS A 161 -16.83 -34.62 -14.42
#